data_AF-A0A336MED5-F1
#
_entry.id   AF-A0A336MED5-F1
#
_cell.length_a   1.000
_cell.length_b   1.000
_cell.length_c   1.000
_cell.angle_alpha   90.00
_cell.angle_beta   90.00
_cell.angle_gamma   90.00
#
_symmetry.space_group_name_H-M   'P 1'
#
loop_
_entity.id
_entity.type
_entity.pdbx_description
1 polymer ?
#
loop_
_entity_poly.entity_id
_entity_poly.type
_entity_poly.pdbx_seq_one_letter_code
_entity_poly.pdbx_strand_id
1 'polypeptide(L)'
;MTPKTANCDPITGTFQINSAEATTYYIHGSGNVQRFVDNPEKTNNGNAKMRFLSNTATDTTITLRDKGGVKMERKSGNWTVGELSKGEYDLYIGNTKVGNSIALKIGGVYSMSIIQQGTKTARELYQITEPNGVSMLWIIPQYVVMTLGEVMYSVTGLQFSFNEAPQSMKSVLTGCWMLTIAVGNLIIVFIAEAKMFDEQLWEFLMFAIIMWVDMAIFAVLAWRYRSIPIKTDEDYERERLEMEEKEHGLEKVPARLSGGAVTAVAPEENDNENSNL
;
A
#
# COMPACT_ATOMS: atom_id res chain seq x y z
N MET A 1 17.07 -28.71 -21.49
CA MET A 1 17.02 -28.92 -22.95
C MET A 1 17.47 -27.64 -23.63
N THR A 2 18.71 -27.59 -24.09
CA THR A 2 19.26 -26.47 -24.86
C THR A 2 18.75 -26.57 -26.31
N PRO A 3 18.12 -25.54 -26.88
CA PRO A 3 17.76 -25.55 -28.29
C PRO A 3 19.06 -25.47 -29.10
N LYS A 4 19.33 -26.53 -29.86
CA LYS A 4 20.51 -26.69 -30.71
C LYS A 4 20.40 -25.72 -31.90
N THR A 5 20.94 -24.51 -31.78
CA THR A 5 21.12 -23.57 -32.91
C THR A 5 22.41 -23.94 -33.64
N ALA A 6 22.31 -24.85 -34.61
CA ALA A 6 23.46 -25.51 -35.23
C ALA A 6 24.37 -24.64 -36.12
N ASN A 7 24.27 -23.30 -36.10
CA ASN A 7 25.06 -22.41 -36.98
C ASN A 7 25.08 -20.93 -36.52
N CYS A 8 24.99 -20.64 -35.22
CA CYS A 8 25.10 -19.26 -34.74
C CYS A 8 26.45 -19.05 -34.06
N ASP A 9 27.22 -18.06 -34.52
CA ASP A 9 28.41 -17.60 -33.82
C ASP A 9 28.05 -17.15 -32.39
N PRO A 10 28.88 -17.46 -31.37
CA PRO A 10 28.62 -17.04 -30.02
C PRO A 10 28.69 -15.51 -29.91
N ILE A 11 27.53 -14.89 -29.63
CA ILE A 11 27.45 -13.45 -29.39
C ILE A 11 27.94 -13.19 -27.97
N THR A 12 29.06 -12.47 -27.84
CA THR A 12 29.62 -12.06 -26.55
C THR A 12 29.33 -10.58 -26.34
N GLY A 13 28.72 -10.21 -25.21
CA GLY A 13 28.39 -8.82 -24.90
C GLY A 13 28.12 -8.61 -23.42
N THR A 14 28.23 -7.36 -22.96
CA THR A 14 27.96 -6.97 -21.58
C THR A 14 26.59 -6.32 -21.48
N PHE A 15 25.70 -6.90 -20.67
CA PHE A 15 24.38 -6.34 -20.39
C PHE A 15 24.46 -5.43 -19.15
N GLN A 16 24.22 -4.13 -19.33
CA GLN A 16 24.12 -3.16 -18.24
C GLN A 16 22.68 -3.04 -17.71
N ILE A 17 22.39 -3.74 -16.63
CA ILE A 17 21.09 -3.72 -15.96
C ILE A 17 21.14 -2.68 -14.85
N ASN A 18 20.31 -1.65 -14.94
CA ASN A 18 20.15 -0.64 -13.89
C ASN A 18 18.95 -1.00 -12.99
N SER A 19 19.05 -0.67 -11.71
CA SER A 19 17.92 -0.78 -10.79
C SER A 19 16.83 0.24 -11.17
N ALA A 20 15.56 -0.12 -10.98
CA ALA A 20 14.38 0.69 -11.29
C ALA A 20 14.17 1.08 -12.77
N GLU A 21 14.90 0.49 -13.71
CA GLU A 21 14.70 0.71 -15.16
C GLU A 21 14.21 -0.56 -15.86
N ALA A 22 13.10 -0.48 -16.60
CA ALA A 22 12.73 -1.53 -17.54
C ALA A 22 13.63 -1.42 -18.78
N THR A 23 14.44 -2.44 -19.05
CA THR A 23 15.38 -2.44 -20.18
C THR A 23 15.09 -3.60 -21.12
N THR A 24 14.84 -3.29 -22.39
CA THR A 24 14.76 -4.30 -23.47
C THR A 24 16.05 -4.32 -24.25
N TYR A 25 16.64 -5.52 -24.38
CA TYR A 25 17.75 -5.76 -25.31
C TYR A 25 17.22 -6.39 -26.59
N TYR A 26 17.46 -5.73 -27.71
CA TYR A 26 17.11 -6.24 -29.03
C TYR A 26 18.38 -6.63 -29.77
N ILE A 27 18.50 -7.91 -30.11
CA ILE A 27 19.63 -8.45 -30.86
C ILE A 27 19.19 -8.64 -32.30
N HIS A 28 19.89 -7.96 -33.23
CA HIS A 28 19.57 -8.03 -34.65
C HIS A 28 20.84 -8.14 -35.51
N GLY A 29 20.68 -8.69 -36.72
CA GLY A 29 21.80 -8.92 -37.64
C GLY A 29 22.86 -9.87 -37.09
N SER A 30 24.11 -9.69 -37.52
CA SER A 30 25.28 -10.49 -37.11
C SER A 30 25.85 -10.04 -35.76
N GLY A 31 25.01 -9.93 -34.72
CA GLY A 31 25.46 -9.68 -33.34
C GLY A 31 25.33 -8.24 -32.82
N ASN A 32 24.60 -7.36 -33.48
CA ASN A 32 24.34 -6.02 -32.95
C ASN A 32 23.31 -6.09 -31.82
N VAL A 33 23.74 -5.72 -30.60
CA VAL A 33 22.86 -5.62 -29.43
C VAL A 33 22.51 -4.16 -29.22
N GLN A 34 21.22 -3.86 -29.27
CA GLN A 34 20.71 -2.53 -28.95
C GLN A 34 19.93 -2.53 -27.66
N ARG A 35 20.31 -1.62 -26.76
CA ARG A 35 19.63 -1.39 -25.50
C ARG A 35 18.56 -0.33 -25.69
N PHE A 36 17.35 -0.61 -25.21
CA PHE A 36 16.30 0.38 -25.07
C PHE A 36 15.87 0.47 -23.61
N VAL A 37 15.67 1.71 -23.15
CA VAL A 37 14.98 1.96 -21.90
C VAL A 37 13.50 2.05 -22.21
N ASP A 38 12.73 1.14 -21.62
CA ASP A 38 11.28 1.13 -21.70
C ASP A 38 10.72 2.02 -20.60
N ASN A 39 9.71 2.80 -20.96
CA ASN A 39 8.90 3.48 -19.97
C ASN A 39 7.68 2.60 -19.67
N PRO A 40 7.61 1.94 -18.50
CA PRO A 40 6.48 1.11 -18.12
C PRO A 40 5.23 1.94 -17.75
N GLU A 41 5.35 3.27 -17.64
CA GLU A 41 4.24 4.16 -17.33
C GLU A 41 3.16 4.10 -18.40
N LYS A 42 1.92 3.99 -17.92
CA LYS A 42 0.72 4.00 -18.74
C LYS A 42 0.44 5.43 -19.25
N THR A 43 -0.27 5.54 -20.36
CA THR A 43 -0.70 6.86 -20.85
C THR A 43 -1.82 7.42 -19.97
N ASN A 44 -1.86 8.73 -19.79
CA ASN A 44 -2.95 9.41 -19.07
C ASN A 44 -4.30 9.28 -19.81
N ASN A 45 -4.26 9.13 -21.14
CA ASN A 45 -5.45 9.05 -21.98
C ASN A 45 -6.02 7.62 -22.09
N GLY A 46 -5.37 6.63 -21.45
CA GLY A 46 -5.78 5.22 -21.51
C GLY A 46 -5.41 4.50 -22.81
N ASN A 47 -4.71 5.16 -23.74
CA ASN A 47 -4.17 4.55 -24.94
C ASN A 47 -3.06 3.53 -24.60
N ALA A 48 -2.98 2.47 -25.40
CA ALA A 48 -1.89 1.51 -25.33
C ALA A 48 -0.62 2.13 -25.93
N LYS A 49 0.54 1.87 -25.32
CA LYS A 49 1.84 2.16 -25.92
C LYS A 49 2.34 0.93 -26.65
N MET A 50 2.89 1.10 -27.84
CA MET A 50 3.45 0.01 -28.62
C MET A 50 4.77 0.42 -29.26
N ARG A 51 5.80 -0.41 -29.08
CA ARG A 51 7.06 -0.31 -29.81
C ARG A 51 7.16 -1.44 -30.84
N PHE A 52 7.65 -1.11 -32.03
CA PHE A 52 8.07 -2.11 -33.01
C PHE A 52 9.57 -2.28 -32.92
N LEU A 53 10.02 -3.52 -32.79
CA LEU A 53 11.41 -3.94 -32.91
C LEU A 53 11.52 -4.76 -34.18
N SER A 54 11.72 -4.06 -35.30
CA SER A 54 11.78 -4.70 -36.61
C SER A 54 13.20 -4.91 -37.08
N ASN A 55 13.46 -6.09 -37.64
CA ASN A 55 14.62 -6.41 -38.45
C ASN A 55 14.12 -7.03 -39.75
N THR A 56 13.92 -6.18 -40.76
CA THR A 56 13.49 -6.59 -42.10
C THR A 56 14.65 -6.43 -43.08
N ALA A 57 14.74 -7.31 -44.08
CA ALA A 57 15.83 -7.29 -45.07
C ALA A 57 15.85 -6.02 -45.96
N THR A 58 14.74 -5.29 -46.02
CA THR A 58 14.55 -4.05 -46.79
C THR A 58 13.87 -2.99 -45.93
N ASP A 59 14.03 -1.70 -46.26
CA ASP A 59 13.37 -0.54 -45.63
C ASP A 59 11.86 -0.49 -45.91
N THR A 60 11.12 -1.48 -45.43
CA THR A 60 9.67 -1.59 -45.57
C THR A 60 8.95 -0.79 -44.51
N THR A 61 7.75 -0.29 -44.83
CA THR A 61 6.85 0.33 -43.86
C THR A 61 6.03 -0.72 -43.13
N ILE A 62 5.97 -0.60 -41.81
CA ILE A 62 5.12 -1.38 -40.92
C ILE A 62 3.90 -0.53 -40.63
N THR A 63 2.72 -1.03 -41.00
CA THR A 63 1.45 -0.34 -40.77
C THR A 63 0.54 -1.18 -39.90
N LEU A 64 -0.04 -0.54 -38.87
CA LEU A 64 -1.18 -1.09 -38.14
C LEU A 64 -2.45 -0.47 -38.69
N ARG A 65 -3.37 -1.34 -39.08
CA ARG A 65 -4.67 -0.97 -39.61
C ARG A 65 -5.78 -1.48 -38.69
N ASP A 66 -6.77 -0.64 -38.48
CA ASP A 66 -8.04 -0.98 -37.87
C ASP A 66 -9.13 -0.94 -38.97
N LYS A 67 -10.37 -1.31 -38.65
CA LYS A 67 -11.55 -1.19 -39.52
C LYS A 67 -11.73 0.23 -40.08
N GLY A 68 -11.23 1.25 -39.38
CA GLY A 68 -11.23 2.65 -39.80
C GLY A 68 -10.00 3.12 -40.58
N GLY A 69 -9.11 2.23 -41.02
CA GLY A 69 -7.91 2.57 -41.82
C GLY A 69 -6.59 2.48 -41.06
N VAL A 70 -5.54 3.13 -41.59
CA VAL A 70 -4.19 3.13 -41.00
C VAL A 70 -4.18 3.98 -39.74
N LYS A 71 -3.79 3.41 -38.60
CA LYS A 71 -3.71 4.10 -37.30
C LYS A 71 -2.28 4.39 -36.88
N MET A 72 -1.32 3.57 -37.30
CA MET A 72 0.09 3.81 -37.06
C MET A 72 0.92 3.30 -38.24
N GLU A 73 1.92 4.09 -38.63
CA GLU A 73 2.91 3.72 -39.64
C GLU A 73 4.32 4.04 -39.12
N ARG A 74 5.24 3.09 -39.32
CA ARG A 74 6.65 3.22 -38.98
C ARG A 74 7.50 2.60 -40.09
N LYS A 75 8.61 3.24 -40.44
CA LYS A 75 9.63 2.62 -41.31
C LYS A 75 10.39 1.57 -40.51
N SER A 76 10.91 0.54 -41.19
CA SER A 76 11.79 -0.42 -40.54
C SER A 76 13.04 0.28 -39.97
N GLY A 77 13.46 -0.12 -38.77
CA GLY A 77 14.53 0.55 -38.02
C GLY A 77 14.05 1.76 -37.19
N ASN A 78 12.81 2.24 -37.37
CA ASN A 78 12.23 3.22 -36.47
C ASN A 78 11.58 2.52 -35.26
N TRP A 79 12.30 2.52 -34.14
CA TRP A 79 11.89 1.89 -32.88
C TRP A 79 11.25 2.87 -31.89
N THR A 80 10.71 3.99 -32.37
CA THR A 80 9.98 4.93 -31.51
C THR A 80 8.69 4.31 -30.99
N VAL A 81 8.38 4.57 -29.72
CA VAL A 81 7.11 4.16 -29.11
C VAL A 81 5.98 4.99 -29.72
N GLY A 82 4.90 4.33 -30.14
CA GLY A 82 3.66 4.98 -30.55
C GLY A 82 2.54 4.72 -29.56
N GLU A 83 1.55 5.60 -29.55
CA GLU A 83 0.31 5.43 -28.79
C GLU A 83 -0.82 5.04 -29.73
N LEU A 84 -1.60 4.03 -29.35
CA LEU A 84 -2.79 3.60 -30.07
C LEU A 84 -3.96 3.49 -29.11
N SER A 85 -5.14 3.79 -29.62
CA SER A 85 -6.39 3.51 -28.92
C SER A 85 -6.56 2.00 -28.68
N LYS A 86 -7.43 1.64 -27.75
CA LYS A 86 -7.87 0.24 -27.60
C LYS A 86 -8.52 -0.25 -28.90
N GLY A 87 -8.27 -1.49 -29.28
CA GLY A 87 -8.84 -2.07 -30.49
C GLY A 87 -8.10 -3.30 -30.99
N GLU A 88 -8.64 -3.92 -32.04
CA GLU A 88 -7.97 -4.99 -32.76
C GLU A 88 -7.31 -4.44 -34.02
N TYR A 89 -6.02 -4.72 -34.16
CA TYR A 89 -5.20 -4.18 -35.23
C TYR A 89 -4.62 -5.29 -36.09
N ASP A 90 -4.75 -5.13 -37.40
CA ASP A 90 -4.07 -5.95 -38.37
C ASP A 90 -2.70 -5.36 -38.69
N LEU A 91 -1.66 -6.19 -38.59
CA LEU A 91 -0.29 -5.84 -38.92
C LEU A 91 -0.02 -6.09 -40.41
N TYR A 92 0.45 -5.06 -41.09
CA TYR A 92 0.89 -5.12 -42.48
C TYR A 92 2.36 -4.72 -42.58
N ILE A 93 3.13 -5.48 -43.35
CA ILE A 93 4.50 -5.12 -43.73
C ILE A 93 4.48 -4.84 -45.23
N GLY A 94 4.72 -3.57 -45.61
CA GLY A 94 4.37 -3.07 -46.93
C GLY A 94 2.87 -3.23 -47.19
N ASN A 95 2.52 -4.03 -48.20
CA ASN A 95 1.13 -4.32 -48.58
C ASN A 95 0.62 -5.69 -48.11
N THR A 96 1.45 -6.48 -47.42
CA THR A 96 1.11 -7.86 -47.05
C THR A 96 0.67 -7.92 -45.59
N LYS A 97 -0.51 -8.50 -45.32
CA LYS A 97 -0.96 -8.78 -43.95
C LYS A 97 -0.11 -9.91 -43.37
N VAL A 98 0.42 -9.70 -42.17
CA VAL A 98 1.27 -10.67 -41.47
C VAL A 98 0.54 -11.18 -40.23
N GLY A 99 -0.01 -12.39 -40.32
CA GLY A 99 -0.63 -13.11 -39.21
C GLY A 99 -2.02 -12.59 -38.78
N ASN A 100 -2.43 -13.01 -37.57
CA ASN A 100 -3.73 -12.68 -36.97
C ASN A 100 -3.81 -11.23 -36.47
N SER A 101 -5.00 -10.76 -36.14
CA SER A 101 -5.19 -9.45 -35.52
C SER A 101 -4.59 -9.40 -34.10
N ILE A 102 -4.14 -8.22 -33.69
CA ILE A 102 -3.52 -7.95 -32.38
C ILE A 102 -4.52 -7.13 -31.56
N ALA A 103 -4.94 -7.65 -30.41
CA ALA A 103 -5.83 -6.94 -29.51
C ALA A 103 -5.02 -6.07 -28.55
N LEU A 104 -5.09 -4.75 -28.70
CA LEU A 104 -4.52 -3.78 -27.76
C LEU A 104 -5.58 -3.38 -26.72
N LYS A 105 -5.29 -3.69 -25.46
CA LYS A 105 -6.13 -3.32 -24.30
C LYS A 105 -5.68 -1.98 -23.69
N ILE A 106 -6.60 -1.31 -23.01
CA ILE A 106 -6.43 0.03 -22.40
C ILE A 106 -5.20 0.06 -21.47
N GLY A 107 -4.35 1.07 -21.64
CA GLY A 107 -3.18 1.32 -20.78
C GLY A 107 -2.13 0.21 -20.79
N GLY A 108 -2.22 -0.77 -21.69
CA GLY A 108 -1.18 -1.78 -21.86
C GLY A 108 0.04 -1.21 -22.58
N VAL A 109 1.24 -1.64 -22.16
CA VAL A 109 2.50 -1.30 -22.84
C VAL A 109 3.01 -2.57 -23.51
N TYR A 110 3.18 -2.51 -24.83
CA TYR A 110 3.52 -3.66 -25.66
C TYR A 110 4.79 -3.41 -26.46
N SER A 111 5.56 -4.48 -26.67
CA SER A 111 6.71 -4.49 -27.58
C SER A 111 6.53 -5.63 -28.57
N MET A 112 6.54 -5.32 -29.86
CA MET A 112 6.38 -6.29 -30.92
C MET A 112 7.73 -6.52 -31.60
N SER A 113 8.22 -7.75 -31.56
CA SER A 113 9.38 -8.15 -32.37
C SER A 113 8.91 -8.64 -33.73
N ILE A 114 9.55 -8.16 -34.79
CA ILE A 114 9.29 -8.56 -36.17
C ILE A 114 10.61 -8.91 -36.82
N ILE A 115 10.77 -10.17 -37.23
CA ILE A 115 11.97 -10.66 -37.90
C ILE A 115 11.57 -11.22 -39.26
N GLN A 116 12.20 -10.71 -40.32
CA GLN A 116 11.99 -11.23 -41.67
C GLN A 116 13.28 -11.85 -42.20
N GLN A 117 13.21 -13.13 -42.56
CA GLN A 117 14.31 -13.88 -43.16
C GLN A 117 13.85 -14.43 -44.51
N GLY A 118 14.27 -13.77 -45.59
CA GLY A 118 13.77 -14.06 -46.95
C GLY A 118 12.27 -13.81 -47.07
N THR A 119 11.50 -14.85 -47.42
CA THR A 119 10.03 -14.80 -47.54
C THR A 119 9.28 -15.11 -46.24
N LYS A 120 9.99 -15.54 -45.19
CA LYS A 120 9.38 -15.89 -43.91
C LYS A 120 9.42 -14.70 -42.97
N THR A 121 8.28 -14.35 -42.40
CA THR A 121 8.15 -13.33 -41.38
C THR A 121 7.68 -13.97 -40.08
N ALA A 122 8.49 -13.82 -39.03
CA ALA A 122 8.11 -14.16 -37.67
C ALA A 122 7.76 -12.89 -36.91
N ARG A 123 6.73 -12.97 -36.06
CA ARG A 123 6.33 -11.87 -35.17
C ARG A 123 5.97 -12.42 -33.80
N GLU A 124 6.33 -11.69 -32.76
CA GLU A 124 5.98 -12.02 -31.37
C GLU A 124 5.63 -10.74 -30.62
N LEU A 125 4.53 -10.80 -29.85
CA LEU A 125 4.03 -9.69 -29.06
C LEU A 125 4.35 -9.91 -27.59
N TYR A 126 5.18 -9.05 -27.04
CA TYR A 126 5.53 -9.03 -25.62
C TYR A 126 4.71 -7.95 -24.91
N GLN A 127 4.05 -8.35 -23.82
CA GLN A 127 3.38 -7.43 -22.92
C GLN A 127 4.36 -7.03 -21.83
N ILE A 128 4.73 -5.75 -21.77
CA ILE A 128 5.65 -5.20 -20.76
C ILE A 128 4.85 -4.83 -19.51
N THR A 129 3.77 -4.08 -19.69
CA THR A 129 2.90 -3.62 -18.60
C THR A 129 1.51 -4.18 -18.80
N GLU A 130 0.93 -4.74 -17.74
CA GLU A 130 -0.42 -5.29 -17.79
C GLU A 130 -1.48 -4.22 -18.07
N PRO A 131 -2.46 -4.50 -18.95
CA PRO A 131 -3.55 -3.57 -19.24
C PRO A 131 -4.37 -3.22 -18.00
N ASN A 132 -5.06 -2.09 -18.06
CA ASN A 132 -5.99 -1.69 -17.01
C ASN A 132 -7.17 -2.67 -16.97
N GLY A 133 -7.30 -3.43 -15.89
CA GLY A 133 -8.38 -4.40 -15.68
C GLY A 133 -9.61 -3.85 -14.95
N VAL A 134 -9.44 -2.83 -14.10
CA VAL A 134 -10.50 -2.32 -13.21
C VAL A 134 -10.61 -0.80 -13.32
N SER A 135 -11.85 -0.29 -13.36
CA SER A 135 -12.11 1.14 -13.32
C SER A 135 -11.75 1.71 -11.94
N MET A 136 -11.12 2.89 -11.92
CA MET A 136 -10.84 3.63 -10.68
C MET A 136 -12.10 3.92 -9.87
N LEU A 137 -13.28 3.94 -10.51
CA LEU A 137 -14.58 4.11 -9.84
C LEU A 137 -14.91 3.00 -8.84
N TRP A 138 -14.32 1.79 -8.98
CA TRP A 138 -14.53 0.68 -8.03
C TRP A 138 -13.98 0.94 -6.63
N ILE A 139 -13.10 1.92 -6.50
CA ILE A 139 -12.54 2.33 -5.22
C ILE A 139 -13.57 3.11 -4.39
N ILE A 140 -14.55 3.77 -5.03
CA ILE A 140 -15.55 4.60 -4.35
C ILE A 140 -16.42 3.78 -3.38
N PRO A 141 -17.07 2.66 -3.78
CA PRO A 141 -17.86 1.86 -2.86
C PRO A 141 -17.07 1.34 -1.67
N GLN A 142 -15.81 0.96 -1.88
CA GLN A 142 -14.93 0.45 -0.82
C GLN A 142 -14.67 1.54 0.24
N TYR A 143 -14.35 2.76 -0.17
CA TYR A 143 -14.17 3.87 0.78
C TYR A 143 -15.45 4.20 1.53
N VAL A 144 -16.61 4.21 0.86
CA VAL A 144 -17.89 4.48 1.51
C VAL A 144 -18.17 3.45 2.61
N VAL A 145 -18.03 2.15 2.33
CA VAL A 145 -18.27 1.10 3.35
C VAL A 145 -17.25 1.19 4.50
N MET A 146 -15.97 1.40 4.19
CA MET A 146 -14.91 1.50 5.20
C MET A 146 -15.14 2.69 6.14
N THR A 147 -15.42 3.87 5.58
CA THR A 147 -15.65 5.10 6.37
C THR A 147 -16.93 5.01 7.19
N LEU A 148 -18.01 4.42 6.66
CA LEU A 148 -19.22 4.17 7.44
C LEU A 148 -18.93 3.23 8.61
N GLY A 149 -18.18 2.15 8.39
CA GLY A 149 -17.76 1.23 9.44
C GLY A 149 -16.92 1.92 10.52
N GLU A 150 -15.97 2.75 10.10
CA GLU A 150 -15.12 3.53 11.02
C GLU A 150 -15.95 4.48 11.88
N VAL A 151 -16.84 5.28 11.28
CA VAL A 151 -17.68 6.22 12.03
C VAL A 151 -18.61 5.49 12.98
N MET A 152 -19.24 4.41 12.53
CA MET A 152 -20.13 3.61 13.38
C MET A 152 -19.39 2.94 14.53
N TYR A 153 -18.16 2.45 14.35
CA TYR A 153 -17.42 1.79 15.41
C TYR A 153 -16.70 2.80 16.33
N SER A 154 -15.92 3.71 15.76
CA SER A 154 -15.02 4.61 16.49
C SER A 154 -15.77 5.68 17.27
N VAL A 155 -16.71 6.39 16.62
CA VAL A 155 -17.43 7.49 17.27
C VAL A 155 -18.38 6.97 18.34
N THR A 156 -19.16 5.92 18.03
CA THR A 156 -20.11 5.37 19.00
C THR A 156 -19.40 4.64 20.14
N GLY A 157 -18.30 3.92 19.86
CA GLY A 157 -17.52 3.21 20.88
C GLY A 157 -16.89 4.17 21.88
N LEU A 158 -16.36 5.30 21.41
CA LEU A 158 -15.80 6.32 22.30
C LEU A 158 -16.89 7.05 23.10
N GLN A 159 -18.02 7.37 22.48
CA GLN A 159 -19.16 8.00 23.15
C GLN A 159 -19.74 7.09 24.25
N PHE A 160 -19.89 5.80 23.96
CA PHE A 160 -20.31 4.80 24.93
C PHE A 160 -19.30 4.69 26.08
N SER A 161 -18.01 4.63 25.77
CA SER A 161 -16.95 4.56 26.78
C SER A 161 -16.92 5.80 27.70
N PHE A 162 -17.21 6.99 27.19
CA PHE A 162 -17.31 8.21 28.00
C PHE A 162 -18.56 8.29 28.87
N ASN A 163 -19.65 7.64 28.46
CA ASN A 163 -20.87 7.57 29.26
C ASN A 163 -20.72 6.60 30.44
N GLU A 164 -20.02 5.49 30.25
CA GLU A 164 -19.82 4.45 31.27
C GLU A 164 -18.67 4.76 32.25
N ALA A 165 -17.78 5.71 31.91
CA ALA A 165 -16.61 6.03 32.72
C ALA A 165 -16.82 7.22 33.69
N PRO A 166 -16.25 7.14 34.91
CA PRO A 166 -16.24 8.27 35.85
C PRO A 166 -15.43 9.44 35.30
N GLN A 167 -15.76 10.65 35.75
CA GLN A 167 -15.31 11.86 35.08
C GLN A 167 -13.78 12.07 35.14
N SER A 168 -13.14 11.59 36.20
CA SER A 168 -11.69 11.61 36.37
C SER A 168 -10.91 10.68 35.41
N MET A 169 -11.58 9.71 34.76
CA MET A 169 -10.93 8.71 33.89
C MET A 169 -11.07 8.99 32.38
N LYS A 170 -11.84 10.02 31.98
CA LYS A 170 -12.09 10.32 30.55
C LYS A 170 -10.81 10.62 29.76
N SER A 171 -9.83 11.28 30.39
CA SER A 171 -8.52 11.56 29.77
C SER A 171 -7.71 10.28 29.56
N VAL A 172 -7.69 9.39 30.56
CA VAL A 172 -6.98 8.10 30.48
C VAL A 172 -7.60 7.21 29.41
N LEU A 173 -8.93 7.18 29.28
CA LEU A 173 -9.64 6.44 28.23
C LEU A 173 -9.25 6.88 26.82
N THR A 174 -9.16 8.19 26.58
CA THR A 174 -8.68 8.72 25.30
C THR A 174 -7.24 8.28 25.02
N GLY A 175 -6.37 8.29 26.04
CA GLY A 175 -5.00 7.78 25.94
C GLY A 175 -4.95 6.29 25.61
N CYS A 176 -5.75 5.48 26.29
CA CYS A 176 -5.88 4.05 26.01
C CYS A 176 -6.43 3.79 24.61
N TRP A 177 -7.41 4.57 24.15
CA TRP A 177 -7.96 4.47 22.80
C TRP A 177 -6.88 4.73 21.74
N MET A 178 -6.10 5.80 21.88
CA MET A 178 -4.98 6.10 20.97
C MET A 178 -3.89 5.03 21.03
N LEU A 179 -3.64 4.45 22.20
CA LEU A 179 -2.71 3.33 22.34
C LEU A 179 -3.16 2.11 21.53
N THR A 180 -4.46 1.78 21.53
CA THR A 180 -4.96 0.67 20.71
C THR A 180 -4.77 0.91 19.22
N ILE A 181 -4.98 2.14 18.73
CA ILE A 181 -4.70 2.52 17.34
C ILE A 181 -3.21 2.36 17.02
N ALA A 182 -2.33 2.80 17.91
CA ALA A 182 -0.88 2.66 17.74
C ALA A 182 -0.45 1.19 17.66
N VAL A 183 -0.97 0.34 18.54
CA VAL A 183 -0.70 -1.11 18.52
C VAL A 183 -1.22 -1.75 17.24
N GLY A 184 -2.44 -1.38 16.79
CA GLY A 184 -2.99 -1.86 15.52
C GLY A 184 -2.12 -1.50 14.32
N ASN A 185 -1.67 -0.25 14.24
CA ASN A 185 -0.75 0.20 13.19
C ASN A 185 0.60 -0.53 13.24
N LEU A 186 1.13 -0.83 14.43
CA LEU A 186 2.35 -1.62 14.60
C LEU A 186 2.19 -3.04 14.05
N ILE A 187 1.05 -3.69 14.34
CA ILE A 187 0.75 -5.04 13.84
C ILE A 187 0.72 -5.04 12.30
N ILE A 188 0.11 -4.03 11.68
CA ILE A 188 0.05 -3.92 10.21
C ILE A 188 1.47 -3.84 9.62
N VAL A 189 2.33 -2.97 10.15
CA VAL A 189 3.71 -2.81 9.67
C VAL A 189 4.50 -4.11 9.85
N PHE A 190 4.36 -4.77 10.99
CA PHE A 190 5.04 -6.03 11.27
C PHE A 190 4.66 -7.11 10.24
N ILE A 191 3.37 -7.25 9.94
CA ILE A 191 2.87 -8.23 8.97
C ILE A 191 3.39 -7.91 7.55
N ALA A 192 3.37 -6.64 7.15
CA ALA A 192 3.82 -6.22 5.83
C ALA A 192 5.33 -6.47 5.61
N GLU A 193 6.15 -6.19 6.61
CA GLU A 193 7.61 -6.42 6.55
C GLU A 193 7.97 -7.91 6.66
N ALA A 194 7.16 -8.70 7.36
CA ALA A 194 7.40 -10.14 7.52
C ALA A 194 7.33 -10.92 6.20
N LYS A 195 6.74 -10.36 5.13
CA LYS A 195 6.56 -11.00 3.80
C LYS A 195 6.10 -12.45 3.92
N MET A 196 5.12 -12.67 4.80
CA MET A 196 4.70 -14.01 5.20
C MET A 196 3.97 -14.76 4.07
N PHE A 197 3.48 -14.03 3.06
CA PHE A 197 2.78 -14.57 1.89
C PHE A 197 3.39 -14.02 0.60
N ASP A 198 3.56 -14.89 -0.40
CA ASP A 198 4.08 -14.49 -1.72
C ASP A 198 3.05 -13.72 -2.56
N GLU A 199 1.76 -13.89 -2.26
CA GLU A 199 0.64 -13.32 -3.00
C GLU A 199 -0.19 -12.38 -2.12
N GLN A 200 -0.45 -11.16 -2.62
CA GLN A 200 -1.18 -10.10 -1.91
C GLN A 200 -2.60 -10.51 -1.47
N LEU A 201 -3.24 -11.43 -2.19
CA LEU A 201 -4.59 -11.89 -1.89
C LEU A 201 -4.68 -12.58 -0.52
N TRP A 202 -3.67 -13.37 -0.15
CA TRP A 202 -3.67 -14.09 1.12
C TRP A 202 -3.53 -13.15 2.31
N GLU A 203 -2.78 -12.06 2.16
CA GLU A 203 -2.70 -11.01 3.17
C GLU A 203 -4.06 -10.37 3.43
N PHE A 204 -4.79 -10.00 2.36
CA PHE A 204 -6.12 -9.40 2.50
C PHE A 204 -7.13 -10.36 3.14
N LEU A 205 -7.09 -11.64 2.78
CA LEU A 205 -7.96 -12.65 3.37
C LEU A 205 -7.67 -12.83 4.87
N MET A 206 -6.39 -12.86 5.25
CA MET A 206 -5.98 -12.96 6.65
C MET A 206 -6.55 -11.80 7.49
N PHE A 207 -6.39 -10.55 7.03
CA PHE A 207 -6.96 -9.39 7.72
C PHE A 207 -8.49 -9.47 7.83
N ALA A 208 -9.17 -9.93 6.78
CA ALA A 208 -10.62 -10.12 6.83
C ALA A 208 -11.04 -11.16 7.88
N ILE A 209 -10.31 -12.27 8.01
CA ILE A 209 -10.58 -13.31 9.01
C ILE A 209 -10.37 -12.77 10.42
N ILE A 210 -9.28 -12.06 10.68
CA ILE A 210 -9.00 -11.46 11.99
C ILE A 210 -10.13 -10.49 12.39
N MET A 211 -10.57 -9.63 11.47
CA MET A 211 -11.70 -8.72 11.72
C MET A 211 -13.00 -9.46 12.06
N TRP A 212 -13.29 -10.58 11.39
CA TRP A 212 -14.46 -11.40 11.70
C TRP A 212 -14.38 -12.04 13.08
N VAL A 213 -13.20 -12.52 13.48
CA VAL A 213 -12.96 -13.08 14.81
C VAL A 213 -13.15 -12.00 15.87
N ASP A 214 -12.59 -10.81 15.69
CA ASP A 214 -12.74 -9.69 16.62
C ASP A 214 -14.20 -9.25 16.76
N MET A 215 -14.94 -9.21 15.65
CA MET A 215 -16.39 -8.95 15.68
C MET A 215 -17.17 -10.01 16.45
N ALA A 216 -16.81 -11.30 16.29
CA ALA A 216 -17.46 -12.37 17.03
C ALA A 216 -17.18 -12.28 18.54
N ILE A 217 -15.93 -12.00 18.92
CA ILE A 217 -15.54 -11.80 20.32
C ILE A 217 -16.30 -10.60 20.91
N PHE A 218 -16.33 -9.48 20.19
CA PHE A 218 -17.04 -8.27 20.62
C PHE A 218 -18.54 -8.53 20.81
N ALA A 219 -19.17 -9.26 19.89
CA ALA A 219 -20.59 -9.61 20.00
C ALA A 219 -20.89 -10.47 21.24
N VAL A 220 -20.02 -11.42 21.57
CA VAL A 220 -20.16 -12.25 22.79
C VAL A 220 -19.99 -11.41 24.05
N LEU A 221 -19.00 -10.51 24.08
CA LEU A 221 -18.78 -9.60 25.21
C LEU A 221 -19.97 -8.65 25.40
N ALA A 222 -20.49 -8.08 24.31
CA ALA A 222 -21.65 -7.20 24.33
C ALA A 222 -22.90 -7.91 24.86
N TRP A 223 -23.12 -9.18 24.48
CA TRP A 223 -24.26 -9.94 25.00
C TRP A 223 -24.17 -10.17 26.52
N ARG A 224 -22.96 -10.27 27.07
CA ARG A 224 -22.74 -10.48 28.50
C ARG A 224 -22.68 -9.19 29.32
N TYR A 225 -22.62 -8.04 28.65
CA TYR A 225 -22.42 -6.73 29.26
C TYR A 225 -23.69 -6.20 29.93
N ARG A 226 -23.53 -5.58 31.11
CA ARG A 226 -24.61 -4.93 31.86
C ARG A 226 -24.31 -3.44 31.94
N SER A 227 -25.11 -2.63 31.26
CA SER A 227 -24.96 -1.17 31.24
C SER A 227 -25.23 -0.54 32.60
N ILE A 228 -24.41 0.44 32.97
CA ILE A 228 -24.64 1.28 34.14
C ILE A 228 -25.75 2.30 33.76
N PRO A 229 -26.68 2.67 34.66
CA PRO A 229 -27.68 3.68 34.34
C PRO A 229 -27.01 4.98 33.88
N ILE A 230 -27.55 5.57 32.81
CA ILE A 230 -27.07 6.83 32.22
C ILE A 230 -27.13 7.92 33.29
N LYS A 231 -25.97 8.48 33.65
CA LYS A 231 -25.85 9.62 34.56
C LYS A 231 -26.51 10.85 33.92
N THR A 232 -27.37 11.53 34.65
CA THR A 232 -28.00 12.78 34.19
C THR A 232 -26.99 13.92 34.27
N ASP A 233 -27.19 15.03 33.56
CA ASP A 233 -26.31 16.21 33.67
C ASP A 233 -26.13 16.68 35.14
N GLU A 234 -27.18 16.55 35.96
CA GLU A 234 -27.12 16.83 37.41
C GLU A 234 -26.13 15.92 38.17
N ASP A 235 -25.93 14.69 37.71
CA ASP A 235 -25.01 13.73 38.33
C ASP A 235 -23.55 14.04 37.95
N TYR A 236 -23.32 14.52 36.72
CA TYR A 236 -22.00 15.02 36.31
C TYR A 236 -21.63 16.31 37.04
N GLU A 237 -22.56 17.24 37.22
CA GLU A 237 -22.33 18.46 37.99
C GLU A 237 -22.06 18.15 39.47
N ARG A 238 -22.78 17.20 40.08
CA ARG A 238 -22.46 16.73 41.44
C ARG A 238 -21.06 16.13 41.53
N GLU A 239 -20.68 15.26 40.60
CA GLU A 239 -19.35 14.64 40.57
C GLU A 239 -18.24 15.68 40.34
N ARG A 240 -18.48 16.72 39.53
CA ARG A 240 -17.58 17.87 39.36
C ARG A 240 -17.38 18.63 40.66
N LEU A 241 -18.47 19.04 41.30
CA LEU A 241 -18.43 19.81 42.55
C LEU A 241 -17.75 19.01 43.67
N GLU A 242 -18.02 17.70 43.77
CA GLU A 242 -17.34 16.83 44.74
C GLU A 242 -15.83 16.68 44.47
N MET A 243 -15.41 16.70 43.20
CA MET A 243 -13.99 16.68 42.84
C MET A 243 -13.32 18.01 43.17
N GLU A 244 -13.97 19.14 42.87
CA GLU A 244 -13.48 20.49 43.21
C GLU A 244 -13.39 20.69 44.73
N GLU A 245 -14.39 20.22 45.49
CA GLU A 245 -14.35 20.29 46.96
C GLU A 245 -13.24 19.43 47.56
N LYS A 246 -12.97 18.24 47.00
CA LYS A 246 -11.85 17.39 47.41
C LYS A 246 -10.49 18.03 47.09
N GLU A 247 -10.36 18.67 45.93
CA GLU A 247 -9.15 19.40 45.55
C GLU A 247 -8.91 20.59 46.49
N HIS A 248 -9.95 21.37 46.75
CA HIS A 248 -9.88 22.54 47.64
C HIS A 248 -9.74 22.15 49.13
N GLY A 249 -10.22 20.98 49.52
CA GLY A 249 -10.05 20.39 50.86
C GLY A 249 -8.64 19.86 51.10
N LEU A 250 -7.96 19.35 50.06
CA LEU A 250 -6.54 19.00 50.13
C LEU A 250 -5.65 20.24 50.27
N GLU A 251 -6.02 21.37 49.66
CA GLU A 251 -5.28 22.63 49.76
C GLU A 251 -5.34 23.26 51.18
N LYS A 252 -6.40 22.96 51.94
CA LYS A 252 -6.62 23.51 53.30
C LYS A 252 -5.86 22.78 54.42
N VAL A 253 -5.13 21.70 54.13
CA VAL A 253 -4.23 21.09 55.13
C VAL A 253 -2.96 21.94 55.21
N PRO A 254 -2.74 22.73 56.29
CA PRO A 254 -1.61 23.63 56.33
C PRO A 254 -0.31 22.84 56.27
N ALA A 255 0.58 23.22 55.35
CA ALA A 255 1.97 22.77 55.23
C ALA A 255 2.82 23.19 56.46
N ARG A 256 2.43 22.73 57.65
CA ARG A 256 3.20 22.79 58.89
C ARG A 256 3.40 21.37 59.35
N LEU A 257 4.42 20.70 58.82
CA LEU A 257 5.23 19.64 59.45
C LEU A 257 6.09 18.97 58.36
N SER A 258 7.05 19.72 57.79
CA SER A 258 8.32 19.18 57.29
C SER A 258 9.22 20.32 56.78
N GLY A 259 9.36 21.38 57.58
CA GLY A 259 10.52 22.25 57.50
C GLY A 259 11.63 21.58 58.29
N GLY A 260 12.64 21.06 57.59
CA GLY A 260 13.81 20.44 58.22
C GLY A 260 14.53 21.40 59.14
N ALA A 261 14.73 20.98 60.39
CA ALA A 261 15.89 21.35 61.17
C ALA A 261 16.64 20.05 61.47
N VAL A 262 17.63 19.75 60.62
CA VAL A 262 18.68 18.79 60.92
C VAL A 262 19.55 19.43 62.00
N THR A 263 19.32 19.07 63.27
CA THR A 263 20.34 19.19 64.31
C THR A 263 20.81 17.79 64.66
N ALA A 264 22.06 17.52 64.31
CA ALA A 264 22.78 16.29 64.62
C ALA A 264 22.96 16.12 66.13
N VAL A 265 22.54 14.98 66.67
CA VAL A 265 23.10 14.39 67.90
C VAL A 265 23.02 12.87 67.77
N ALA A 266 24.15 12.19 67.92
CA ALA A 266 24.26 10.75 68.13
C ALA A 266 24.88 10.52 69.53
N PRO A 267 24.87 9.29 70.05
CA PRO A 267 23.78 8.63 70.77
C PRO A 267 24.02 8.62 72.31
N GLU A 268 23.01 8.16 73.06
CA GLU A 268 23.02 7.97 74.53
C GLU A 268 24.24 7.21 75.05
N GLU A 269 24.85 7.74 76.13
CA GLU A 269 25.64 6.96 77.09
C GLU A 269 25.35 7.44 78.53
N ASN A 270 24.57 6.60 79.22
CA ASN A 270 24.58 6.21 80.62
C ASN A 270 24.63 7.20 81.82
N ASP A 271 23.80 6.80 82.79
CA ASP A 271 24.04 6.78 84.23
C ASP A 271 23.80 8.03 85.09
N ASN A 272 22.73 7.88 85.89
CA ASN A 272 22.71 8.02 87.35
C ASN A 272 22.94 9.38 88.03
N GLU A 273 21.90 9.72 88.80
CA GLU A 273 21.93 10.18 90.19
C GLU A 273 22.76 11.40 90.62
N ASN A 274 22.09 12.12 91.51
CA ASN A 274 22.62 12.93 92.60
C ASN A 274 22.93 14.43 92.38
N SER A 275 21.95 15.19 92.86
CA SER A 275 22.09 15.95 94.11
C SER A 275 22.54 17.41 94.02
N ASN A 276 21.71 18.21 94.68
CA ASN A 276 22.02 19.38 95.51
C ASN A 276 22.20 20.75 94.85
N LEU A 277 21.39 21.66 95.42
CA LEU A 277 21.44 23.12 95.52
C LEU A 277 20.74 23.92 94.41
#